data_AF-A0AAU6EE38-F1
#
_entry.id   AF-A0AAU6EE38-F1
#
_cell.length_a   1.000
_cell.length_b   1.000
_cell.length_c   1.000
_cell.angle_alpha   90.00
_cell.angle_beta   90.00
_cell.angle_gamma   90.00
#
_symmetry.space_group_name_H-M   'P 1'
#
loop_
_entity.id
_entity.type
_entity.pdbx_description
1 polymer ?
#
loop_
_entity_poly.entity_id
_entity_poly.type
_entity_poly.pdbx_seq_one_letter_code
_entity_poly.pdbx_strand_id
1 'polypeptide(L)'
;MSPAKLLTSNPLISVKWKTPKVAEEVSPRRVVNPQQAAALLTSVEKTMDQLTAFFAVMYYSALRPAEAVDLTADEIDLPGAENGDEGDGSVSAVPRRRWGPTGRATGNVGSHGS
;
A
#
# COMPACT_ATOMS: atom_id res chain seq x y z
N MET A 1 -17.38 31.22 5.74
CA MET A 1 -16.10 30.53 5.45
C MET A 1 -15.07 31.07 6.44
N SER A 2 -14.77 30.34 7.51
CA SER A 2 -13.83 30.81 8.54
C SER A 2 -12.39 30.69 8.02
N PRO A 3 -11.52 31.69 8.21
CA PRO A 3 -10.16 31.68 7.68
C PRO A 3 -9.33 30.57 8.35
N ALA A 4 -8.43 29.95 7.58
CA ALA A 4 -7.48 28.98 8.10
C ALA A 4 -6.67 29.63 9.24
N LYS A 5 -6.73 29.02 10.42
CA LYS A 5 -6.00 29.48 11.61
C LYS A 5 -4.50 29.31 11.35
N LEU A 6 -3.80 30.43 11.18
CA LEU A 6 -2.34 30.44 10.98
C LEU A 6 -1.65 29.93 12.25
N LEU A 7 -0.79 28.92 12.10
CA LEU A 7 0.02 28.38 13.17
C LEU A 7 1.28 29.26 13.32
N THR A 8 1.33 30.07 14.36
CA THR A 8 2.43 31.03 14.61
C THR A 8 3.75 30.35 15.00
N SER A 9 3.73 29.05 15.31
CA SER A 9 4.90 28.23 15.61
C SER A 9 4.56 26.75 15.44
N ASN A 10 5.58 25.89 15.32
CA ASN A 10 5.42 24.44 15.17
C ASN A 10 4.79 23.82 16.43
N PRO A 11 3.51 23.38 16.40
CA PRO A 11 2.81 22.86 17.57
C PRO A 11 3.33 21.48 18.01
N LEU A 12 4.13 20.81 17.17
CA LEU A 12 4.71 19.51 17.49
C LEU A 12 5.81 19.60 18.56
N ILE A 13 6.35 20.80 18.82
CA ILE A 13 7.37 21.01 19.86
C ILE A 13 6.82 20.66 21.26
N SER A 14 5.53 20.88 21.51
CA SER A 14 4.88 20.53 22.79
C SER A 14 4.38 19.08 22.85
N VAL A 15 4.38 18.35 21.73
CA VAL A 15 3.88 16.98 21.68
C VAL A 15 4.96 16.03 22.16
N LYS A 16 4.84 15.58 23.41
CA LYS A 16 5.65 14.48 23.95
C LYS A 16 5.12 13.15 23.39
N TRP A 17 5.60 12.76 22.22
CA TRP A 17 5.33 11.45 21.66
C TRP A 17 6.14 10.39 22.41
N LYS A 18 5.47 9.39 22.97
CA LYS A 18 6.10 8.14 23.42
C LYS A 18 5.93 7.11 22.32
N THR A 19 7.03 6.56 21.84
CA THR A 19 7.02 5.40 20.95
C THR A 19 6.14 4.33 21.58
N PRO A 20 5.08 3.86 20.89
CA PRO A 20 4.33 2.71 21.34
C PRO A 20 5.31 1.56 21.57
N LYS A 21 5.18 0.83 22.69
CA LYS A 21 5.91 -0.44 22.81
C LYS A 21 5.51 -1.28 21.59
N VAL A 22 6.50 -1.64 20.77
CA VAL A 22 6.26 -2.44 19.57
C VAL A 22 5.49 -3.69 20.00
N ALA A 23 4.35 -3.88 19.35
CA ALA A 23 3.35 -4.88 19.67
C ALA A 23 3.86 -6.30 19.37
N GLU A 24 3.32 -7.25 20.14
CA GLU A 24 3.27 -8.70 19.97
C GLU A 24 4.01 -9.28 18.75
N GLU A 25 5.04 -10.08 19.01
CA GLU A 25 5.77 -10.82 17.98
C GLU A 25 4.82 -11.77 17.24
N VAL A 26 4.55 -11.48 15.96
CA VAL A 26 3.76 -12.36 15.12
C VAL A 26 4.63 -13.57 14.77
N SER A 27 4.24 -14.74 15.28
CA SER A 27 4.91 -15.99 14.93
C SER A 27 4.84 -16.23 13.41
N PRO A 28 5.96 -16.53 12.72
CA PRO A 28 5.95 -16.82 11.29
C PRO A 28 5.01 -17.97 10.89
N ARG A 29 4.71 -18.90 11.80
CA ARG A 29 3.74 -19.99 11.57
C ARG A 29 2.29 -19.52 11.45
N ARG A 30 1.98 -18.31 11.92
CA ARG A 30 0.68 -17.67 11.75
C ARG A 30 0.60 -16.83 10.49
N VAL A 31 1.71 -16.61 9.80
CA VAL A 31 1.75 -15.89 8.54
C VAL A 31 1.28 -16.81 7.43
N VAL A 32 0.40 -16.29 6.59
CA VAL A 32 -0.15 -16.99 5.43
C VAL A 32 0.98 -17.38 4.49
N ASN A 33 1.13 -18.69 4.22
CA ASN A 33 2.06 -19.18 3.21
C ASN A 33 1.46 -19.04 1.78
N PRO A 34 2.26 -19.19 0.71
CA PRO A 34 1.78 -19.01 -0.67
C PRO A 34 0.59 -19.89 -1.05
N GLN A 35 0.58 -21.16 -0.61
CA GLN A 35 -0.52 -22.07 -0.89
C GLN A 35 -1.81 -21.64 -0.17
N GLN A 36 -1.70 -21.19 1.08
CA GLN A 36 -2.82 -20.66 1.84
C GLN A 36 -3.34 -19.35 1.23
N ALA A 37 -2.45 -18.46 0.77
CA ALA A 37 -2.85 -17.23 0.10
C ALA A 37 -3.67 -17.51 -1.15
N ALA A 38 -3.20 -18.42 -2.01
CA ALA A 38 -3.94 -18.83 -3.21
C ALA A 38 -5.32 -19.39 -2.85
N ALA A 39 -5.41 -20.29 -1.86
CA ALA A 39 -6.69 -20.86 -1.42
C ALA A 39 -7.65 -19.81 -0.83
N LEU A 40 -7.12 -18.82 -0.09
CA LEU A 40 -7.91 -17.71 0.42
C LEU A 40 -8.43 -16.82 -0.71
N LEU A 41 -7.60 -16.50 -1.70
CA LEU A 41 -8.00 -15.70 -2.86
C LEU A 41 -9.09 -16.40 -3.67
N THR A 42 -8.97 -17.71 -3.95
CA THR A 42 -10.04 -18.48 -4.59
C THR A 42 -11.34 -18.48 -3.78
N SER A 43 -11.24 -18.46 -2.45
CA SER A 43 -12.43 -18.41 -1.58
C SER A 43 -13.07 -17.02 -1.59
N VAL A 44 -12.26 -15.96 -1.61
CA VAL A 44 -12.71 -14.58 -1.77
C VAL A 44 -13.38 -14.41 -3.13
N GLU A 45 -12.80 -14.91 -4.21
CA GLU A 45 -13.37 -14.85 -5.57
C GLU A 45 -14.79 -15.41 -5.62
N LYS A 46 -15.02 -16.57 -4.99
CA LYS A 46 -16.34 -17.21 -4.92
C LYS A 46 -17.35 -16.44 -4.06
N THR A 47 -16.90 -15.61 -3.13
CA THR A 47 -17.76 -14.91 -2.16
C THR A 47 -18.01 -13.46 -2.56
N MET A 48 -16.95 -12.77 -2.99
CA MET A 48 -16.88 -11.35 -3.35
C MET A 48 -15.72 -11.13 -4.33
N ASP A 49 -15.94 -11.45 -5.61
CA ASP A 49 -14.94 -11.35 -6.68
C ASP A 49 -14.21 -9.99 -6.73
N GLN A 50 -14.94 -8.89 -6.53
CA GLN A 50 -14.37 -7.54 -6.49
C GLN A 50 -13.28 -7.30 -5.41
N LEU A 51 -13.23 -8.14 -4.37
CA LEU A 51 -12.20 -8.05 -3.32
C LEU A 51 -10.97 -8.91 -3.62
N THR A 52 -11.03 -9.80 -4.60
CA THR A 52 -9.90 -10.67 -4.96
C THR A 52 -8.68 -9.85 -5.32
N ALA A 53 -8.84 -8.82 -6.18
CA ALA A 53 -7.76 -7.93 -6.57
C ALA A 53 -7.20 -7.16 -5.35
N PHE A 54 -8.05 -6.65 -4.47
CA PHE A 54 -7.65 -5.93 -3.26
C PHE A 54 -6.76 -6.77 -2.34
N PHE A 55 -7.14 -8.03 -2.07
CA PHE A 55 -6.32 -8.91 -1.24
C PHE A 55 -5.08 -9.45 -1.98
N ALA A 56 -5.16 -9.65 -3.30
CA ALA A 56 -4.04 -10.11 -4.10
C ALA A 56 -2.90 -9.09 -4.12
N VAL A 57 -3.18 -7.81 -4.36
CA VAL A 57 -2.13 -6.77 -4.40
C VAL A 57 -1.48 -6.53 -3.03
N MET A 58 -2.23 -6.70 -1.94
CA MET A 58 -1.65 -6.67 -0.59
C MET A 58 -0.70 -7.85 -0.34
N TYR A 59 -1.00 -9.03 -0.86
CA TYR A 59 -0.18 -10.22 -0.66
C TYR A 59 1.07 -10.23 -1.56
N TYR A 60 0.89 -10.04 -2.86
CA TYR A 60 1.96 -10.19 -3.85
C TYR A 60 2.85 -8.95 -3.98
N SER A 61 2.29 -7.77 -3.77
CA SER A 61 3.02 -6.50 -3.90
C SER A 61 3.27 -5.80 -2.56
N ALA A 62 2.90 -6.44 -1.44
CA ALA A 62 3.06 -5.94 -0.08
C ALA A 62 2.43 -4.54 0.16
N LEU A 63 1.39 -4.19 -0.61
CA LEU A 63 0.68 -2.92 -0.44
C LEU A 63 -0.02 -2.88 0.92
N ARG A 64 -0.02 -1.71 1.54
CA ARG A 64 -0.90 -1.44 2.69
C ARG A 64 -2.34 -1.30 2.20
N PRO A 65 -3.35 -1.52 3.06
CA PRO A 65 -4.76 -1.35 2.67
C PRO A 65 -5.06 0.02 2.06
N ALA A 66 -4.45 1.08 2.59
CA ALA A 66 -4.62 2.45 2.09
C ALA A 66 -3.99 2.68 0.71
N GLU A 67 -2.94 1.93 0.37
CA GLU A 67 -2.29 2.02 -0.95
C GLU A 67 -3.08 1.19 -1.97
N ALA A 68 -3.57 0.01 -1.57
CA ALA A 68 -4.37 -0.85 -2.43
C ALA A 68 -5.70 -0.21 -2.88
N VAL A 69 -6.30 0.67 -2.05
CA VAL A 69 -7.52 1.41 -2.45
C VAL A 69 -7.26 2.62 -3.36
N ASP A 70 -6.03 3.16 -3.37
CA ASP A 70 -5.64 4.31 -4.20
C ASP A 70 -4.90 3.87 -5.48
N LEU A 71 -4.74 2.56 -5.68
CA LEU A 71 -4.02 1.97 -6.80
C LEU A 71 -4.73 2.24 -8.13
N THR A 72 -3.98 2.74 -9.12
CA THR A 72 -4.50 3.04 -10.46
C THR A 72 -3.95 2.06 -11.51
N ALA A 73 -4.59 1.99 -12.68
CA ALA A 73 -4.20 1.06 -13.73
C ALA A 73 -2.80 1.35 -14.33
N ASP A 74 -2.36 2.61 -14.32
CA ASP A 74 -1.02 3.03 -14.75
C ASP A 74 0.10 2.67 -13.76
N GLU A 75 -0.25 2.15 -12.59
CA GLU A 75 0.68 1.75 -11.52
C GLU A 75 0.87 0.23 -11.42
N ILE A 76 0.24 -0.52 -12.33
CA ILE A 76 0.23 -1.97 -12.35
C ILE A 76 0.96 -2.47 -13.59
N ASP A 77 1.97 -3.29 -13.38
CA ASP A 77 2.63 -4.05 -14.43
C ASP A 77 2.17 -5.52 -14.32
N LEU A 78 1.36 -5.95 -15.29
CA LEU A 78 0.81 -7.29 -15.38
C LEU A 78 1.48 -8.03 -16.54
N PRO A 79 2.17 -9.16 -16.30
CA PRO A 79 2.69 -9.97 -17.38
C PRO A 79 1.53 -10.48 -18.23
N GLY A 80 1.42 -9.97 -19.47
CA GLY A 80 0.49 -10.46 -20.48
C GLY A 80 -0.75 -9.59 -20.77
N ALA A 81 -0.87 -8.38 -20.22
CA ALA A 81 -1.97 -7.49 -20.60
C ALA A 81 -1.87 -7.01 -22.07
N GLU A 82 -0.67 -6.95 -22.65
CA GLU A 82 -0.50 -6.66 -24.08
C GLU A 82 -0.26 -7.87 -25.00
N ASN A 83 0.22 -9.02 -24.54
CA ASN A 83 0.40 -10.22 -25.39
C ASN A 83 0.41 -11.48 -24.52
N GLY A 84 -0.43 -12.45 -24.86
CA GLY A 84 -0.58 -13.71 -24.11
C GLY A 84 0.62 -14.64 -24.22
N ASP A 85 1.69 -14.31 -23.51
CA ASP A 85 2.81 -15.22 -23.28
C ASP A 85 2.93 -15.53 -21.78
N GLU A 86 3.26 -16.79 -21.52
CA GLU A 86 3.20 -17.47 -20.24
C GLU A 86 4.40 -17.02 -19.38
N GLY A 87 4.30 -15.80 -18.85
CA GLY A 87 5.31 -15.20 -17.97
C GLY A 87 5.21 -15.77 -16.55
N ASP A 88 6.35 -15.88 -15.86
CA ASP A 88 6.37 -16.11 -14.42
C ASP A 88 5.49 -15.05 -13.75
N GLY A 89 4.59 -15.47 -12.84
CA GLY A 89 3.49 -14.65 -12.33
C GLY A 89 3.90 -13.51 -11.40
N SER A 90 5.00 -12.81 -11.68
CA SER A 90 5.43 -11.63 -10.95
C SER A 90 4.53 -10.45 -11.30
N VAL A 91 3.58 -10.13 -10.40
CA VAL A 91 2.75 -8.93 -10.47
C VAL A 91 3.39 -7.85 -9.60
N SER A 92 3.74 -6.72 -10.20
CA SER A 92 4.34 -5.59 -9.49
C SER A 92 3.40 -4.39 -9.53
N ALA A 93 2.98 -3.93 -8.34
CA ALA A 93 2.26 -2.68 -8.18
C ALA A 93 3.20 -1.65 -7.53
N VAL A 94 3.32 -0.47 -8.13
CA VAL A 94 4.17 0.60 -7.62
C VAL A 94 3.30 1.68 -6.99
N PRO A 95 3.37 1.90 -5.66
CA PRO A 95 2.51 2.89 -5.03
C PRO A 95 2.89 4.32 -5.46
N ARG A 96 1.88 5.14 -5.80
CA ARG A 96 2.05 6.57 -6.15
C ARG A 96 2.86 7.38 -5.15
N ARG A 97 2.77 7.01 -3.87
CA ARG A 97 3.45 7.69 -2.76
C ARG A 97 4.34 6.70 -2.02
N ARG A 98 5.64 6.96 -2.04
CA ARG A 98 6.59 6.21 -1.24
C ARG A 98 6.53 6.68 0.23
N TRP A 99 6.18 5.78 1.14
CA TRP A 99 6.30 5.99 2.58
C TRP A 99 7.72 5.64 3.05
N GLY A 100 8.49 6.62 3.50
CA GLY A 100 9.74 6.34 4.23
C GLY A 100 9.47 5.77 5.63
N PRO A 101 10.42 5.07 6.27
CA PRO A 101 10.27 4.52 7.64
C PRO A 101 9.95 5.58 8.72
N THR A 102 10.02 6.87 8.35
CA THR A 102 9.75 8.03 9.19
C THR A 102 8.38 8.70 8.93
N GLY A 103 7.60 8.19 7.98
CA GLY A 103 6.27 8.72 7.67
C GLY A 103 6.21 10.06 6.95
N ARG A 104 7.27 10.42 6.25
CA ARG A 104 7.22 11.48 5.25
C ARG A 104 6.83 10.90 3.90
N ALA A 105 5.68 11.34 3.38
CA ALA A 105 5.39 11.26 1.96
C ALA A 105 6.19 12.37 1.26
N THR A 106 7.24 12.01 0.51
CA THR A 106 7.91 12.95 -0.39
C THR A 106 7.07 13.05 -1.65
N GLY A 107 6.24 14.09 -1.75
CA GLY A 107 5.67 14.49 -3.03
C GLY A 107 6.77 15.03 -3.93
N ASN A 108 6.80 14.58 -5.18
CA ASN A 108 7.62 15.19 -6.23
C ASN A 108 7.04 16.60 -6.49
N VAL A 109 7.66 17.65 -5.97
CA VAL A 109 7.32 19.02 -6.33
C VAL A 109 8.09 19.33 -7.60
N GLY A 110 7.42 19.17 -8.74
CA GLY A 110 7.95 19.62 -10.03
C GLY A 110 8.23 21.11 -9.98
N SER A 111 9.51 21.46 -10.07
CA SER A 111 9.98 22.83 -10.24
C SER A 111 9.58 23.35 -11.62
N HIS A 112 8.57 24.23 -11.67
CA HIS A 112 8.42 25.19 -12.76
C HIS A 112 8.78 26.56 -12.22
N GLY A 113 10.04 26.94 -12.41
CA GLY A 113 10.49 28.33 -12.34
C GLY A 113 10.87 28.77 -13.75
N SER A 114 10.14 29.73 -14.29
CA SER A 114 10.61 30.65 -15.32
C SER A 114 11.02 31.96 -14.65
#